data_AF-A0A662GTP7-F1
#
_entry.id   AF-A0A662GTP7-F1
#
_cell.length_a   1.000
_cell.length_b   1.000
_cell.length_c   1.000
_cell.angle_alpha   90.00
_cell.angle_beta   90.00
_cell.angle_gamma   90.00
#
_symmetry.space_group_name_H-M   'P 1'
#
loop_
_entity.id
_entity.type
_entity.pdbx_description
1 polymer ?
#
loop_
_entity_poly.entity_id
_entity_poly.type
_entity_poly.pdbx_seq_one_letter_code
_entity_poly.pdbx_strand_id
1 'polypeptide(L)'
;MNLKKYRDIAVLLSAVSLYSEAYSLVDRLANALSPEVAGKVVYEAARNLDTLIRRRESDFGIFEEEREGKAIVRVVMEREDKRIEYVIPGRLPSHYLIEEFLEEVKKDVSIARNVAALAMSMVAEAHASKF
;
A
#
# COMPACT_ATOMS: atom_id res chain seq x y z
N MET A 1 -9.77 -10.19 15.21
CA MET A 1 -8.84 -9.22 14.58
C MET A 1 -9.64 -8.17 13.82
N ASN A 2 -9.36 -6.88 13.99
CA ASN A 2 -10.07 -5.81 13.28
C ASN A 2 -9.30 -5.41 12.01
N LEU A 3 -9.59 -6.07 10.88
CA LEU A 3 -8.99 -5.75 9.56
C LEU A 3 -9.11 -4.27 9.17
N LYS A 4 -10.14 -3.57 9.67
CA LYS A 4 -10.32 -2.14 9.38
C LYS A 4 -9.22 -1.28 9.98
N LYS A 5 -8.59 -1.72 11.07
CA LYS A 5 -7.57 -0.95 11.80
C LYS A 5 -6.31 -0.74 10.97
N TYR A 6 -5.82 -1.78 10.29
CA TYR A 6 -4.60 -1.71 9.48
C TYR A 6 -4.88 -1.58 7.98
N ARG A 7 -6.07 -1.06 7.64
CA ARG A 7 -6.46 -0.83 6.25
C ARG A 7 -5.45 0.06 5.53
N ASP A 8 -4.95 1.11 6.17
CA ASP A 8 -4.03 2.06 5.53
C ASP A 8 -2.65 1.41 5.26
N ILE A 9 -2.25 0.40 6.03
CA ILE A 9 -1.05 -0.40 5.71
C ILE A 9 -1.27 -1.19 4.42
N ALA A 10 -2.47 -1.75 4.23
CA ALA A 10 -2.84 -2.40 2.99
C ALA A 10 -2.89 -1.39 1.82
N VAL A 11 -3.38 -0.17 2.04
CA VAL A 11 -3.39 0.90 1.03
C VAL A 11 -1.97 1.23 0.57
N LEU A 12 -1.02 1.40 1.50
CA LEU A 12 0.41 1.62 1.18
C LEU A 12 0.96 0.52 0.27
N LEU A 13 0.77 -0.75 0.64
CA LEU A 13 1.26 -1.88 -0.13
C LEU A 13 0.62 -1.95 -1.52
N SER A 14 -0.70 -1.74 -1.58
CA SER A 14 -1.45 -1.72 -2.83
C SER A 14 -0.94 -0.63 -3.77
N ALA A 15 -0.76 0.58 -3.25
CA ALA A 15 -0.34 1.73 -4.04
C ALA A 15 1.10 1.54 -4.57
N VAL A 16 2.03 1.09 -3.72
CA VAL A 16 3.40 0.80 -4.13
C VAL A 16 3.46 -0.36 -5.14
N SER A 17 2.65 -1.40 -4.95
CA SER A 17 2.60 -2.54 -5.88
C SER A 17 2.01 -2.18 -7.23
N LEU A 18 0.94 -1.37 -7.27
CA LEU A 18 0.39 -0.85 -8.52
C LEU A 18 1.41 0.02 -9.25
N TYR A 19 2.04 0.97 -8.54
CA TYR A 19 3.00 1.89 -9.15
C TYR A 19 4.25 1.17 -9.69
N SER A 20 4.76 0.18 -8.96
CA SER A 20 5.97 -0.57 -9.36
C SER A 20 5.68 -1.74 -10.29
N GLU A 21 4.40 -2.04 -10.55
CA GLU A 21 3.93 -3.25 -11.24
C GLU A 21 4.54 -4.54 -10.65
N ALA A 22 4.84 -4.53 -9.35
CA ALA A 22 5.49 -5.63 -8.64
C ALA A 22 4.75 -5.99 -7.34
N TYR A 23 4.44 -7.27 -7.19
CA TYR A 23 3.66 -7.79 -6.04
C TYR A 23 4.53 -8.47 -4.98
N SER A 24 5.86 -8.44 -5.14
CA SER A 24 6.80 -9.14 -4.26
C SER A 24 6.70 -8.73 -2.79
N LEU A 25 6.40 -7.45 -2.50
CA LEU A 25 6.16 -6.96 -1.14
C LEU A 25 4.90 -7.58 -0.52
N VAL A 26 3.82 -7.69 -1.30
CA VAL A 26 2.57 -8.33 -0.88
C VAL A 26 2.81 -9.82 -0.66
N ASP A 27 3.47 -10.50 -1.61
CA ASP A 27 3.76 -11.94 -1.51
C ASP A 27 4.61 -12.27 -0.28
N ARG A 28 5.65 -11.47 -0.01
CA ARG A 28 6.49 -11.62 1.18
C ARG A 28 5.72 -11.42 2.47
N LEU A 29 4.79 -10.46 2.51
CA LEU A 29 3.98 -10.21 3.70
C LEU A 29 2.93 -11.31 3.91
N ALA A 30 2.33 -11.80 2.83
CA ALA A 30 1.38 -12.91 2.84
C ALA A 30 2.02 -14.21 3.37
N ASN A 31 3.31 -14.39 3.09
CA ASN A 31 4.09 -15.54 3.52
C ASN A 31 4.99 -15.25 4.74
N ALA A 32 4.76 -14.15 5.46
CA ALA A 32 5.59 -13.79 6.61
C ALA A 32 5.53 -14.87 7.70
N LEU A 33 6.68 -15.47 8.00
CA LEU A 33 6.84 -16.45 9.09
C LEU A 33 7.29 -15.79 10.40
N SER A 34 7.75 -14.54 10.34
CA SER A 34 8.23 -13.81 11.51
C SER A 34 7.92 -12.30 11.42
N PRO A 35 7.88 -11.61 12.57
CA PRO A 35 7.68 -10.16 12.60
C PRO A 35 8.76 -9.36 11.85
N GLU A 36 9.99 -9.87 11.81
CA GLU A 36 11.10 -9.22 11.10
C GLU A 36 10.85 -9.16 9.59
N VAL A 37 10.21 -10.19 9.01
CA VAL A 37 9.83 -10.18 7.59
C VAL A 37 8.82 -9.06 7.32
N ALA A 38 7.81 -8.93 8.18
CA ALA A 38 6.82 -7.86 8.06
C ALA A 38 7.45 -6.47 8.22
N GLY A 39 8.35 -6.30 9.19
CA GLY A 39 9.11 -5.06 9.38
C GLY A 39 9.91 -4.66 8.15
N LYS A 40 10.61 -5.61 7.52
CA LYS A 40 11.37 -5.36 6.27
C LYS A 40 10.45 -4.97 5.12
N VAL A 41 9.31 -5.64 4.96
CA VAL A 41 8.33 -5.29 3.91
C VAL A 41 7.81 -3.86 4.11
N VAL A 42 7.39 -3.51 5.33
CA VAL A 42 6.87 -2.17 5.62
C VAL A 42 7.93 -1.10 5.40
N TYR A 43 9.17 -1.36 5.84
CA TYR A 43 10.31 -0.48 5.58
C TYR A 43 10.53 -0.26 4.08
N GLU A 44 10.56 -1.32 3.28
CA GLU A 44 10.75 -1.20 1.82
C GLU A 44 9.60 -0.47 1.14
N ALA A 45 8.35 -0.73 1.54
CA ALA A 45 7.19 -0.03 1.03
C ALA A 45 7.25 1.48 1.35
N ALA A 46 7.56 1.84 2.59
CA ALA A 46 7.72 3.24 3.01
C ALA A 46 8.88 3.93 2.29
N ARG A 47 10.01 3.25 2.10
CA ARG A 47 11.17 3.77 1.35
C ARG A 47 10.83 4.00 -0.12
N ASN A 48 10.08 3.09 -0.74
CA ASN A 48 9.61 3.26 -2.11
C ASN A 48 8.68 4.48 -2.22
N LEU A 49 7.71 4.61 -1.29
CA LEU A 49 6.84 5.79 -1.24
C LEU A 49 7.61 7.10 -1.08
N ASP A 50 8.57 7.19 -0.16
CA ASP A 50 9.42 8.39 0.01
C ASP A 50 10.19 8.73 -1.28
N THR A 51 10.72 7.71 -1.96
CA THR A 51 11.41 7.90 -3.25
C THR A 51 10.48 8.53 -4.29
N LEU A 52 9.21 8.12 -4.33
CA LEU A 52 8.22 8.64 -5.27
C LEU A 52 7.77 10.06 -4.90
N ILE A 53 7.55 10.33 -3.61
CA ILE A 53 7.17 11.66 -3.12
C ILE A 53 8.28 12.69 -3.40
N ARG A 54 9.55 12.31 -3.31
CA ARG A 54 10.68 13.21 -3.61
C ARG A 54 10.84 13.53 -5.10
N ARG A 55 10.27 12.71 -5.99
CA ARG A 55 10.28 12.93 -7.44
C ARG A 55 9.12 13.82 -7.93
N ARG A 56 8.45 14.54 -7.02
CA ARG A 56 7.23 15.35 -7.22
C ARG A 56 7.26 16.42 -8.32
N GLU A 57 8.37 16.60 -9.02
CA GLU A 57 8.41 17.41 -10.25
C GLU A 57 7.71 16.70 -11.44
N SER A 58 7.28 15.44 -11.30
CA SER A 58 6.52 14.70 -12.32
C SER A 58 5.03 14.54 -11.98
N ASP A 59 4.16 14.56 -13.00
CA ASP A 59 2.74 14.20 -12.92
C ASP A 59 2.47 12.72 -12.54
N PHE A 60 3.53 11.93 -12.38
CA PHE A 60 3.52 10.51 -12.03
C PHE A 60 3.93 10.30 -10.58
N GLY A 61 3.22 9.43 -9.87
CA GLY A 61 3.47 9.15 -8.46
C GLY A 61 2.28 8.57 -7.72
N ILE A 62 2.36 8.63 -6.40
CA ILE A 62 1.31 8.23 -5.48
C ILE A 62 0.86 9.48 -4.71
N PHE A 63 -0.44 9.77 -4.75
CA PHE A 63 -1.02 10.99 -4.20
C PHE A 63 -2.18 10.63 -3.27
N GLU A 64 -2.14 11.12 -2.03
CA GLU A 64 -3.32 11.10 -1.16
C GLU A 64 -4.14 12.36 -1.42
N GLU A 65 -5.45 12.17 -1.67
CA GLU A 65 -6.40 13.23 -1.99
C GLU A 65 -7.72 12.99 -1.24
N GLU A 66 -8.54 14.03 -1.16
CA GLU A 66 -9.92 13.93 -0.67
C GLU A 66 -10.89 14.22 -1.81
N ARG A 67 -11.79 13.28 -2.10
CA ARG A 67 -12.80 13.38 -3.15
C ARG A 67 -14.17 13.09 -2.56
N GLU A 68 -15.10 14.05 -2.71
CA GLU A 68 -16.48 13.93 -2.19
C GLU A 68 -16.54 13.57 -0.69
N GLY A 69 -15.63 14.14 0.11
CA GLY A 69 -15.52 13.87 1.55
C GLY A 69 -14.95 12.49 1.90
N LYS A 70 -14.40 11.76 0.93
CA LYS A 70 -13.75 10.46 1.12
C LYS A 70 -12.28 10.55 0.75
N ALA A 71 -11.43 9.99 1.61
CA ALA A 71 -10.02 9.88 1.31
C ALA A 71 -9.76 8.81 0.24
N ILE A 72 -8.91 9.16 -0.72
CA ILE A 72 -8.46 8.26 -1.77
C ILE A 72 -6.93 8.38 -1.93
N VAL A 73 -6.33 7.30 -2.40
CA VAL A 73 -4.95 7.28 -2.89
C VAL A 73 -4.98 7.05 -4.39
N ARG A 74 -4.50 8.02 -5.16
CA ARG A 74 -4.32 7.94 -6.61
C ARG A 74 -2.92 7.45 -6.92
N VAL A 75 -2.82 6.51 -7.85
CA VAL A 75 -1.56 5.99 -8.39
C VAL A 75 -1.52 6.34 -9.87
N VAL A 76 -0.59 7.19 -10.27
CA VAL A 76 -0.45 7.68 -11.64
C VAL A 76 0.91 7.25 -12.17
N MET A 77 0.94 6.56 -13.31
CA MET A 77 2.17 6.10 -13.93
C MET A 77 2.12 6.16 -15.45
N GLU A 78 3.30 6.15 -16.07
CA GLU A 78 3.44 6.06 -17.52
C GLU A 78 3.76 4.62 -17.91
N ARG A 79 3.01 4.12 -18.89
CA ARG A 79 3.25 2.79 -19.48
C ARG A 79 2.93 2.85 -20.97
N GLU A 80 3.89 2.46 -21.80
CA GLU A 80 3.74 2.43 -23.27
C GLU A 80 3.21 3.79 -23.80
N ASP A 81 3.80 4.89 -23.34
CA ASP A 81 3.42 6.29 -23.66
C ASP A 81 1.96 6.65 -23.30
N LYS A 82 1.34 5.86 -22.42
CA LYS A 82 -0.01 6.12 -21.88
C LYS A 82 0.07 6.41 -20.40
N ARG A 83 -0.68 7.44 -19.99
CA ARG A 83 -0.96 7.70 -18.58
C ARG A 83 -1.97 6.65 -18.09
N ILE A 84 -1.55 5.86 -17.12
CA ILE A 84 -2.39 4.91 -16.40
C ILE A 84 -2.66 5.49 -15.01
N GLU A 85 -3.91 5.37 -14.57
CA GLU A 85 -4.36 5.83 -13.28
C GLU A 85 -5.15 4.74 -12.55
N TYR A 86 -4.86 4.57 -11.27
CA TYR A 86 -5.63 3.74 -10.35
C TYR A 86 -6.09 4.56 -9.15
N VAL A 87 -7.24 4.20 -8.59
CA VAL A 87 -7.79 4.82 -7.38
C VAL A 87 -8.00 3.75 -6.31
N ILE A 88 -7.42 3.97 -5.13
CA ILE A 88 -7.59 3.11 -3.95
C ILE A 88 -8.34 3.89 -2.87
N PRO A 89 -9.52 3.41 -2.38
CA PRO A 89 -10.21 4.06 -1.27
C PRO A 89 -9.48 3.88 0.07
N GLY A 90 -9.05 4.99 0.68
CA GLY A 90 -8.33 5.01 1.97
C GLY A 90 -7.29 6.13 2.04
N ARG A 91 -6.42 6.06 3.06
CA ARG A 91 -5.29 6.98 3.27
C ARG A 91 -3.98 6.21 3.29
N LEU A 92 -2.88 6.93 3.10
CA LEU A 92 -1.56 6.41 3.43
C LEU A 92 -1.40 6.35 4.95
N PRO A 93 -0.67 5.37 5.48
CA PRO A 93 -0.57 5.17 6.92
C PRO A 93 0.33 6.24 7.54
N SER A 94 -0.05 6.71 8.73
CA SER A 94 0.82 7.55 9.56
C SER A 94 1.95 6.72 10.18
N HIS A 95 3.02 7.39 10.60
CA HIS A 95 4.10 6.76 11.36
C HIS A 95 3.58 6.01 12.62
N TYR A 96 2.63 6.60 13.35
CA TYR A 96 2.04 5.98 14.54
C TYR A 96 1.30 4.67 14.22
N LEU A 97 0.58 4.62 13.09
CA LEU A 97 -0.11 3.40 12.67
C LEU A 97 0.88 2.31 12.26
N ILE A 98 1.98 2.68 11.61
CA ILE A 98 3.06 1.75 11.27
C ILE A 98 3.69 1.16 12.55
N GLU A 99 4.02 2.00 13.53
CA GLU A 99 4.57 1.56 14.81
C GLU A 99 3.63 0.58 15.51
N GLU A 100 2.35 0.95 15.64
CA GLU A 100 1.34 0.11 16.24
C GLU A 100 1.16 -1.22 15.49
N PHE A 101 1.14 -1.19 14.16
CA PHE A 101 1.07 -2.40 13.34
C PHE A 101 2.24 -3.34 13.61
N LEU A 102 3.47 -2.81 13.71
CA LEU A 102 4.65 -3.62 13.96
C LEU A 102 4.63 -4.23 15.37
N GLU A 103 4.20 -3.50 16.40
CA GLU A 103 4.01 -4.04 17.75
C GLU A 103 2.96 -5.16 17.80
N GLU A 104 1.91 -5.05 17.00
CA GLU A 104 0.84 -6.04 16.96
C GLU A 104 1.24 -7.28 16.18
N VAL A 105 2.01 -7.11 15.09
CA VAL A 105 2.59 -8.23 14.35
C VAL A 105 3.61 -9.02 15.18
N LYS A 106 4.33 -8.38 16.12
CA LYS A 106 5.19 -9.10 17.09
C LYS A 106 4.40 -10.07 17.96
N LYS A 107 3.13 -9.76 18.25
CA LYS A 107 2.24 -10.61 19.04
C LYS A 107 1.59 -11.70 18.19
N ASP A 108 1.22 -11.36 16.95
CA ASP A 108 0.58 -12.27 16.01
C ASP A 108 0.95 -11.94 14.55
N VAL A 109 1.81 -12.77 13.96
CA VAL A 109 2.25 -12.61 12.56
C VAL A 109 1.11 -12.82 11.55
N SER A 110 0.01 -13.46 11.94
CA SER A 110 -1.16 -13.64 11.06
C SER A 110 -1.76 -12.29 10.63
N ILE A 111 -1.60 -11.24 11.46
CA ILE A 111 -2.03 -9.88 11.14
C ILE A 111 -1.37 -9.39 9.85
N ALA A 112 -0.07 -9.64 9.68
CA ALA A 112 0.66 -9.28 8.47
C ALA A 112 0.09 -9.98 7.23
N ARG A 113 -0.15 -11.29 7.33
CA ARG A 113 -0.68 -12.10 6.22
C ARG A 113 -2.08 -11.63 5.80
N ASN A 114 -2.90 -11.27 6.78
CA ASN A 114 -4.25 -10.75 6.53
C ASN A 114 -4.23 -9.35 5.89
N VAL A 115 -3.30 -8.49 6.30
CA VAL A 115 -3.07 -7.18 5.64
C VAL A 115 -2.61 -7.38 4.19
N ALA A 116 -1.76 -8.37 3.92
CA ALA A 116 -1.34 -8.70 2.57
C ALA A 116 -2.53 -9.14 1.68
N ALA A 117 -3.40 -10.01 2.21
CA ALA A 117 -4.62 -10.42 1.52
C ALA A 117 -5.54 -9.22 1.20
N LEU A 118 -5.70 -8.29 2.16
CA LEU A 118 -6.46 -7.07 1.96
C LEU A 118 -5.83 -6.17 0.89
N ALA A 119 -4.50 -6.01 0.90
CA ALA A 119 -3.80 -5.22 -0.12
C ALA A 119 -4.04 -5.80 -1.52
N MET A 120 -3.91 -7.12 -1.66
CA MET A 120 -4.10 -7.77 -2.95
C MET A 120 -5.55 -7.66 -3.45
N SER A 121 -6.53 -7.71 -2.55
CA SER A 121 -7.93 -7.40 -2.87
C SER A 121 -8.11 -5.98 -3.39
N MET A 122 -7.44 -4.98 -2.81
CA MET A 122 -7.52 -3.59 -3.26
C MET A 122 -6.87 -3.39 -4.64
N VAL A 123 -5.74 -4.06 -4.90
CA VAL A 123 -5.13 -4.05 -6.24
C VAL A 123 -6.08 -4.67 -7.27
N ALA A 124 -6.70 -5.81 -6.97
CA ALA A 124 -7.65 -6.45 -7.86
C ALA A 124 -8.86 -5.55 -8.17
N GLU A 125 -9.41 -4.89 -7.13
CA GLU A 125 -10.51 -3.92 -7.27
C GLU A 125 -10.09 -2.72 -8.13
N ALA A 126 -8.88 -2.19 -7.94
CA ALA A 126 -8.35 -1.07 -8.72
C ALA A 126 -8.19 -1.41 -10.20
N HIS A 127 -7.76 -2.64 -10.53
CA HIS A 127 -7.69 -3.12 -11.92
C HIS A 127 -9.07 -3.31 -12.55
N ALA A 128 -10.04 -3.79 -11.78
CA ALA A 128 -11.41 -4.00 -12.26
C ALA A 128 -12.16 -2.69 -12.48
N SER A 129 -11.86 -1.66 -11.68
CA SER A 129 -12.59 -0.38 -11.65
C SER A 129 -12.06 0.68 -12.61
N LYS A 130 -11.51 0.31 -13.78
CA LYS A 130 -10.94 1.28 -14.73
C LYS A 130 -11.92 2.43 -15.00
N PHE A 131 -11.52 3.63 -14.57
CA PHE A 131 -12.18 4.91 -14.85
C PHE A 131 -11.69 5.51 -16.17
#